data_AF-Q46956-F1
#
_entry.id   AF-Q46956-F1
#
_cell.length_a   1.000
_cell.length_b   1.000
_cell.length_c   1.000
_cell.angle_alpha   90.00
_cell.angle_beta   90.00
_cell.angle_gamma   90.00
#
_symmetry.space_group_name_H-M   'P 1'
#
loop_
_entity.id
_entity.type
_entity.pdbx_description
1 polymer ?
#
loop_
_entity_poly.entity_id
_entity_poly.type
_entity_poly.pdbx_seq_one_letter_code
_entity_poly.pdbx_strand_id
1 'polypeptide(L)'
;FLETLKMPYVGTGVLASACGMDKIMTKYVLQAGGIPQVPYVPVLAMHWKQDPQLIFEHCEGSLLYPMFVKPANMGSSVGISKAENRDELEAALNEAFLYDTRGIIEQGIEVAVLEMKNVRTTMAGEIVKDVAFYDYNSKYIDNKIVMQIPAQVPDEVQQKAQEYAKKAYTMLGGSGLSRCDFFLTNKNELFLNEL
;
A
#
# COMPACT_ATOMS: atom_id res chain seq x y z
N PHE A 1 -0.35 -23.83 -8.26
CA PHE A 1 -1.15 -24.68 -9.17
C PHE A 1 -0.59 -24.68 -10.59
N LEU A 2 -0.60 -23.53 -11.30
CA LEU A 2 -0.14 -23.46 -12.71
C LEU A 2 1.32 -23.88 -12.90
N GLU A 3 2.22 -23.47 -11.98
CA GLU A 3 3.62 -23.93 -11.94
C GLU A 3 3.74 -25.46 -11.86
N THR A 4 2.93 -26.10 -11.01
CA THR A 4 2.91 -27.56 -10.86
C THR A 4 2.48 -28.25 -12.15
N LEU A 5 1.53 -27.66 -12.87
CA LEU A 5 1.07 -28.16 -14.16
C LEU A 5 2.00 -27.81 -15.32
N LYS A 6 3.08 -27.04 -15.08
CA LYS A 6 3.99 -26.53 -16.11
C LYS A 6 3.27 -25.81 -17.24
N MET A 7 2.16 -25.14 -16.93
CA MET A 7 1.41 -24.35 -17.91
C MET A 7 1.93 -22.91 -17.90
N PRO A 8 2.27 -22.33 -19.06
CA PRO A 8 2.57 -20.90 -19.17
C PRO A 8 1.37 -20.06 -18.74
N TYR A 9 1.63 -18.95 -18.04
CA TYR A 9 0.60 -18.02 -17.59
C TYR A 9 1.11 -16.57 -17.59
N VAL A 10 0.17 -15.62 -17.58
CA VAL A 10 0.48 -14.19 -17.52
C VAL A 10 0.55 -13.76 -16.05
N GLY A 11 1.57 -12.97 -15.71
CA GLY A 11 1.71 -12.36 -14.40
C GLY A 11 2.95 -12.82 -13.64
N THR A 12 2.95 -12.52 -12.35
CA THR A 12 4.05 -12.77 -11.41
C THR A 12 4.11 -14.24 -10.98
N GLY A 13 5.32 -14.73 -10.70
CA GLY A 13 5.54 -16.05 -10.09
C GLY A 13 4.89 -16.20 -8.70
N VAL A 14 4.95 -17.40 -8.12
CA VAL A 14 4.36 -17.69 -6.79
C VAL A 14 4.91 -16.77 -5.70
N LEU A 15 6.24 -16.60 -5.63
CA LEU A 15 6.89 -15.75 -4.63
C LEU A 15 6.47 -14.29 -4.77
N ALA A 16 6.61 -13.73 -5.97
CA ALA A 16 6.27 -12.35 -6.28
C ALA A 16 4.79 -12.05 -6.00
N SER A 17 3.89 -12.98 -6.34
CA SER A 17 2.46 -12.84 -6.06
C SER A 17 2.16 -12.87 -4.57
N ALA A 18 2.76 -13.78 -3.81
CA ALA A 18 2.54 -13.88 -2.37
C ALA A 18 3.10 -12.66 -1.62
N CYS A 19 4.32 -12.24 -1.96
CA CYS A 19 4.94 -11.09 -1.32
C CYS A 19 4.30 -9.76 -1.73
N GLY A 20 3.91 -9.61 -3.00
CA GLY A 20 3.23 -8.41 -3.50
C GLY A 20 1.84 -8.22 -2.91
N MET A 21 1.10 -9.32 -2.69
CA MET A 21 -0.22 -9.26 -2.07
C MET A 21 -0.16 -8.91 -0.58
N ASP A 22 0.84 -9.45 0.13
CA ASP A 22 1.03 -9.22 1.56
C ASP A 22 1.73 -7.88 1.79
N LYS A 23 0.97 -6.88 2.25
CA LYS A 23 1.46 -5.52 2.52
C LYS A 23 2.65 -5.51 3.47
N ILE A 24 2.68 -6.38 4.48
CA ILE A 24 3.78 -6.42 5.45
C ILE A 24 5.05 -6.97 4.77
N MET A 25 4.92 -8.04 3.98
CA MET A 25 6.06 -8.62 3.27
C MET A 25 6.59 -7.69 2.19
N THR A 26 5.69 -7.03 1.45
CA THR A 26 6.07 -5.96 0.51
C THR A 26 6.91 -4.92 1.24
N LYS A 27 6.45 -4.39 2.37
CA LYS A 27 7.21 -3.37 3.10
C LYS A 27 8.57 -3.84 3.61
N TYR A 28 8.70 -5.10 4.04
CA TYR A 28 10.02 -5.65 4.41
C TYR A 28 10.98 -5.71 3.20
N VAL A 29 10.48 -6.09 2.03
CA VAL A 29 11.29 -6.10 0.80
C VAL A 29 11.70 -4.68 0.40
N LEU A 30 10.78 -3.72 0.47
CA LEU A 30 11.06 -2.31 0.21
C LEU A 30 12.11 -1.75 1.17
N GLN A 31 12.00 -2.08 2.46
CA GLN A 31 12.98 -1.68 3.49
C GLN A 31 14.38 -2.20 3.17
N ALA A 32 14.50 -3.50 2.84
CA ALA A 32 15.77 -4.09 2.42
C ALA A 32 16.34 -3.43 1.16
N GLY A 33 15.46 -2.90 0.30
CA GLY A 33 15.82 -2.15 -0.90
C GLY A 33 16.15 -0.68 -0.66
N GLY A 34 16.01 -0.19 0.57
CA GLY A 34 16.14 1.25 0.87
C GLY A 34 15.12 2.11 0.12
N ILE A 35 13.96 1.55 -0.21
CA ILE A 35 12.87 2.28 -0.87
C ILE A 35 12.02 2.94 0.23
N PRO A 36 11.83 4.27 0.20
CA PRO A 36 11.05 4.96 1.21
C PRO A 36 9.59 4.48 1.24
N GLN A 37 9.05 4.37 2.44
CA GLN A 37 7.69 3.94 2.73
C GLN A 37 7.19 4.65 3.98
N VAL A 38 5.86 4.77 4.11
CA VAL A 38 5.26 5.39 5.29
C VAL A 38 5.58 4.58 6.55
N PRO A 39 5.75 5.22 7.72
CA PRO A 39 5.87 4.53 9.00
C PRO A 39 4.70 3.57 9.20
N TYR A 40 4.99 2.36 9.70
CA TYR A 40 3.99 1.33 9.87
C TYR A 40 4.29 0.41 11.05
N VAL A 41 3.25 -0.25 11.55
CA VAL A 41 3.31 -1.30 12.57
C VAL A 41 2.55 -2.53 12.07
N PRO A 42 3.20 -3.70 11.92
CA PRO A 42 2.51 -4.95 11.63
C PRO A 42 1.92 -5.57 12.90
N VAL A 43 0.70 -6.09 12.84
CA VAL A 43 0.00 -6.70 13.97
C VAL A 43 -0.59 -8.06 13.57
N LEU A 44 -0.46 -9.04 14.48
CA LEU A 44 -1.10 -10.34 14.35
C LEU A 44 -2.40 -10.35 15.15
N ALA A 45 -3.47 -10.89 14.59
CA ALA A 45 -4.77 -11.02 15.26
C ALA A 45 -4.67 -11.77 16.60
N MET A 46 -3.74 -12.72 16.71
CA MET A 46 -3.47 -13.43 17.95
C MET A 46 -2.90 -12.52 19.04
N HIS A 47 -1.94 -11.66 18.71
CA HIS A 47 -1.36 -10.72 19.67
C HIS A 47 -2.37 -9.64 20.05
N TRP A 48 -3.16 -9.17 19.09
CA TRP A 48 -4.28 -8.26 19.35
C TRP A 48 -5.26 -8.84 20.38
N LYS A 49 -5.65 -10.12 20.25
CA LYS A 49 -6.55 -10.78 21.20
C LYS A 49 -5.92 -11.03 22.57
N GLN A 50 -4.60 -11.16 22.65
CA GLN A 50 -3.88 -11.46 23.88
C GLN A 50 -3.61 -10.20 24.70
N ASP A 51 -3.13 -9.14 24.06
CA ASP A 51 -2.75 -7.89 24.72
C ASP A 51 -2.99 -6.68 23.80
N PRO A 52 -4.23 -6.18 23.72
CA PRO A 52 -4.55 -4.96 22.98
C PRO A 52 -3.73 -3.74 23.42
N GLN A 53 -3.45 -3.65 24.72
CA GLN A 53 -2.80 -2.49 25.32
C GLN A 53 -1.37 -2.32 24.81
N LEU A 54 -0.61 -3.42 24.71
CA LEU A 54 0.73 -3.41 24.13
C LEU A 54 0.72 -2.96 22.66
N ILE A 55 -0.31 -3.34 21.89
CA ILE A 55 -0.45 -2.91 20.49
C ILE A 55 -0.71 -1.41 20.40
N PHE A 56 -1.60 -0.87 21.25
CA PHE A 56 -1.84 0.57 21.31
C PHE A 56 -0.58 1.36 21.65
N GLU A 57 0.14 0.95 22.69
CA GLU A 57 1.38 1.60 23.12
C GLU A 57 2.43 1.58 22.01
N HIS A 58 2.56 0.45 21.30
CA HIS A 58 3.49 0.37 20.19
C HIS A 58 3.08 1.26 19.00
N CYS A 59 1.81 1.27 18.63
CA CYS A 59 1.29 2.11 17.55
C CYS A 59 1.46 3.59 17.88
N GLU A 60 0.99 4.05 19.04
CA GLU A 60 1.02 5.47 19.42
C GLU A 60 2.43 5.96 19.81
N GLY A 61 3.32 5.04 20.21
CA GLY A 61 4.73 5.35 20.43
C GLY A 61 5.55 5.49 19.13
N SER A 62 5.06 4.95 18.01
CA SER A 62 5.79 4.87 16.75
C SER A 62 5.15 5.64 15.59
N LEU A 63 3.84 5.88 15.66
CA LEU A 63 3.02 6.48 14.60
C LEU A 63 2.21 7.66 15.14
N LEU A 64 1.81 8.55 14.24
CA LEU A 64 0.90 9.65 14.52
C LEU A 64 -0.49 9.37 13.93
N TYR A 65 -1.53 9.91 14.59
CA TYR A 65 -2.87 9.97 14.00
C TYR A 65 -2.91 11.04 12.88
N PRO A 66 -3.77 10.86 11.85
CA PRO A 66 -4.62 9.70 11.64
C PRO A 66 -3.82 8.46 11.20
N MET A 67 -4.25 7.28 11.65
CA MET A 67 -3.66 6.00 11.27
C MET A 67 -4.62 5.26 10.32
N PHE A 68 -4.07 4.51 9.38
CA PHE A 68 -4.82 3.63 8.48
C PHE A 68 -4.59 2.18 8.85
N VAL A 69 -5.64 1.48 9.23
CA VAL A 69 -5.59 0.04 9.50
C VAL A 69 -6.00 -0.70 8.24
N LYS A 70 -5.19 -1.68 7.81
CA LYS A 70 -5.42 -2.46 6.59
C LYS A 70 -5.22 -3.95 6.89
N PRO A 71 -6.07 -4.86 6.36
CA PRO A 71 -5.77 -6.28 6.35
C PRO A 71 -4.56 -6.51 5.42
N ALA A 72 -3.66 -7.42 5.79
CA ALA A 72 -2.37 -7.57 5.09
C ALA A 72 -2.54 -8.01 3.63
N ASN A 73 -3.51 -8.89 3.33
CA ASN A 73 -3.69 -9.51 2.01
C ASN A 73 -4.96 -9.05 1.27
N MET A 74 -5.58 -7.94 1.68
CA MET A 74 -6.78 -7.44 0.99
C MET A 74 -6.44 -6.34 -0.02
N GLY A 75 -7.15 -6.39 -1.15
CA GLY A 75 -7.13 -5.37 -2.20
C GLY A 75 -8.43 -4.54 -2.21
N SER A 76 -8.53 -3.62 -3.16
CA SER A 76 -9.77 -2.84 -3.41
C SER A 76 -10.29 -2.02 -2.22
N SER A 77 -9.42 -1.66 -1.28
CA SER A 77 -9.78 -0.92 -0.07
C SER A 77 -10.77 -1.65 0.87
N VAL A 78 -10.96 -2.96 0.71
CA VAL A 78 -11.85 -3.74 1.58
C VAL A 78 -11.22 -3.91 2.97
N GLY A 79 -11.97 -3.56 4.01
CA GLY A 79 -11.52 -3.63 5.41
C GLY A 79 -10.46 -2.59 5.79
N ILE A 80 -10.25 -1.57 4.95
CA ILE A 80 -9.35 -0.45 5.28
C ILE A 80 -10.15 0.64 6.00
N SER A 81 -9.71 0.98 7.20
CA SER A 81 -10.37 1.98 8.04
C SER A 81 -9.36 3.05 8.49
N LYS A 82 -9.80 4.31 8.46
CA LYS A 82 -9.05 5.46 9.00
C LYS A 82 -9.44 5.64 10.47
N ALA A 83 -8.46 5.77 11.34
CA ALA A 83 -8.64 6.07 12.74
C ALA A 83 -7.98 7.42 13.07
N GLU A 84 -8.72 8.32 13.71
CA GLU A 84 -8.23 9.62 14.18
C GLU A 84 -7.90 9.62 15.68
N ASN A 85 -8.31 8.56 16.39
CA ASN A 85 -8.11 8.38 17.82
C ASN A 85 -8.06 6.88 18.17
N ARG A 86 -7.83 6.58 19.45
CA ARG A 86 -7.66 5.20 19.95
C ARG A 86 -8.92 4.35 19.82
N ASP A 87 -10.09 4.91 20.10
CA ASP A 87 -11.36 4.18 20.03
C ASP A 87 -11.64 3.75 18.58
N GLU A 88 -11.35 4.65 17.62
CA GLU A 88 -11.42 4.34 16.19
C GLU A 88 -10.36 3.33 15.75
N LEU A 89 -9.15 3.37 16.33
CA LEU A 89 -8.09 2.40 16.05
C LEU A 89 -8.50 0.99 16.51
N GLU A 90 -9.14 0.88 17.68
CA GLU A 90 -9.70 -0.37 18.18
C GLU A 90 -10.75 -0.94 17.22
N ALA A 91 -11.72 -0.11 16.83
CA ALA A 91 -12.78 -0.50 15.91
C ALA A 91 -12.20 -0.95 14.55
N ALA A 92 -11.23 -0.19 14.03
CA ALA A 92 -10.56 -0.48 12.77
C ALA A 92 -9.76 -1.79 12.80
N LEU A 93 -9.07 -2.10 13.91
CA LEU A 93 -8.38 -3.37 14.09
C LEU A 93 -9.35 -4.55 14.14
N ASN A 94 -10.45 -4.40 14.89
CA ASN A 94 -11.48 -5.43 14.97
C ASN A 94 -12.11 -5.71 13.60
N GLU A 95 -12.37 -4.67 12.79
CA GLU A 95 -12.86 -4.80 11.43
C GLU A 95 -11.83 -5.47 10.50
N ALA A 96 -10.57 -5.03 10.53
CA ALA A 96 -9.52 -5.58 9.67
C ALA A 96 -9.33 -7.09 9.91
N PHE A 97 -9.42 -7.54 11.16
CA PHE A 97 -9.28 -8.95 11.53
C PHE A 97 -10.50 -9.83 11.21
N LEU A 98 -11.58 -9.27 10.66
CA LEU A 98 -12.64 -10.06 10.02
C LEU A 98 -12.19 -10.62 8.66
N TYR A 99 -11.21 -9.97 8.02
CA TYR A 99 -10.77 -10.29 6.66
C TYR A 99 -9.43 -11.03 6.60
N ASP A 100 -8.56 -10.81 7.59
CA ASP A 100 -7.23 -11.42 7.62
C ASP A 100 -6.77 -11.70 9.06
N THR A 101 -5.81 -12.61 9.22
CA THR A 101 -5.15 -12.89 10.50
C THR A 101 -4.00 -11.92 10.80
N ARG A 102 -3.65 -11.09 9.81
CA ARG A 102 -2.55 -10.12 9.85
C ARG A 102 -3.06 -8.77 9.41
N GLY A 103 -2.72 -7.73 10.18
CA GLY A 103 -3.07 -6.35 9.92
C GLY A 103 -1.82 -5.49 9.87
N ILE A 104 -1.92 -4.36 9.18
CA ILE A 104 -0.88 -3.34 9.16
C ILE A 104 -1.52 -1.99 9.47
N ILE A 105 -0.92 -1.26 10.40
CA ILE A 105 -1.28 0.11 10.74
C ILE A 105 -0.24 1.01 10.10
N GLU A 106 -0.68 1.95 9.28
CA GLU A 106 0.19 2.92 8.61
C GLU A 106 -0.13 4.33 9.08
N GLN A 107 0.89 5.16 9.25
CA GLN A 107 0.67 6.57 9.51
C GLN A 107 0.06 7.26 8.28
N GLY A 108 -1.03 7.99 8.49
CA GLY A 108 -1.65 8.82 7.47
C GLY A 108 -0.78 10.03 7.13
N ILE A 109 -0.66 10.31 5.83
CA ILE A 109 0.01 11.48 5.30
C ILE A 109 -0.89 12.15 4.25
N GLU A 110 -0.88 13.48 4.17
CA GLU A 110 -1.59 14.23 3.13
C GLU A 110 -0.80 14.15 1.81
N VAL A 111 -1.31 13.38 0.86
CA VAL A 111 -0.56 13.01 -0.36
C VAL A 111 -1.45 12.78 -1.58
N ALA A 112 -0.88 13.08 -2.75
CA ALA A 112 -1.37 12.62 -4.04
C ALA A 112 -0.97 11.15 -4.27
N VAL A 113 -1.82 10.39 -4.97
CA VAL A 113 -1.52 9.00 -5.33
C VAL A 113 -1.00 8.97 -6.76
N LEU A 114 0.22 8.46 -6.96
CA LEU A 114 0.78 8.25 -8.29
C LEU A 114 0.75 6.77 -8.67
N GLU A 115 0.29 6.48 -9.88
CA GLU A 115 0.27 5.11 -10.44
C GLU A 115 1.36 4.91 -11.50
N MET A 116 2.04 3.76 -11.46
CA MET A 116 3.08 3.35 -12.43
C MET A 116 2.86 1.93 -12.95
N LYS A 117 3.15 1.66 -14.23
CA LYS A 117 3.09 0.31 -14.82
C LYS A 117 4.44 -0.15 -15.43
N ASN A 118 4.95 -1.27 -14.89
CA ASN A 118 5.94 -2.23 -15.43
C ASN A 118 7.35 -1.76 -15.91
N VAL A 119 8.30 -2.70 -16.14
CA VAL A 119 9.70 -2.45 -16.58
C VAL A 119 9.81 -2.17 -18.10
N ARG A 120 8.95 -1.24 -18.53
CA ARG A 120 9.15 -0.15 -19.50
C ARG A 120 8.21 0.90 -18.89
N THR A 121 8.74 1.70 -17.98
CA THR A 121 7.89 2.48 -17.06
C THR A 121 7.07 3.50 -17.82
N THR A 122 5.77 3.55 -17.54
CA THR A 122 4.89 4.61 -18.06
C THR A 122 5.22 5.96 -17.40
N MET A 123 4.60 7.03 -17.89
CA MET A 123 4.54 8.27 -17.12
C MET A 123 3.67 8.05 -15.87
N ALA A 124 3.92 8.84 -14.82
CA ALA A 124 3.08 8.85 -13.64
C ALA A 124 1.67 9.28 -14.03
N GLY A 125 0.65 8.57 -13.56
CA GLY A 125 -0.71 9.10 -13.49
C GLY A 125 -0.96 9.64 -12.08
N GLU A 126 -1.64 10.77 -11.96
CA GLU A 126 -2.08 11.30 -10.67
C GLU A 126 -3.58 11.12 -10.52
N ILE A 127 -4.00 10.63 -9.35
CA ILE A 127 -5.41 10.65 -8.95
C ILE A 127 -5.69 12.01 -8.31
N VAL A 128 -6.27 12.93 -9.09
CA VAL A 128 -6.69 14.25 -8.60
C VAL A 128 -7.96 14.06 -7.76
N LYS A 129 -7.89 14.37 -6.47
CA LYS A 129 -8.99 14.16 -5.52
C LYS A 129 -9.82 15.44 -5.31
N ASP A 130 -11.14 15.28 -5.28
CA ASP A 130 -12.10 16.22 -4.68
C ASP A 130 -12.64 15.71 -3.31
N VAL A 131 -12.13 14.56 -2.83
CA VAL A 131 -12.56 13.87 -1.59
C VAL A 131 -11.39 13.37 -0.75
N ALA A 132 -11.54 13.38 0.58
CA ALA A 132 -10.46 13.12 1.54
C ALA A 132 -9.88 11.69 1.53
N PHE A 133 -10.58 10.69 0.97
CA PHE A 133 -10.14 9.29 0.99
C PHE A 133 -10.50 8.53 -0.31
N TYR A 134 -9.71 7.50 -0.64
CA TYR A 134 -9.85 6.67 -1.86
C TYR A 134 -10.41 5.28 -1.49
N ASP A 135 -11.69 5.25 -1.14
CA ASP A 135 -12.42 4.03 -0.75
C ASP A 135 -12.97 3.23 -1.95
N TYR A 136 -13.61 2.10 -1.64
CA TYR A 136 -14.24 1.23 -2.65
C TYR A 136 -15.34 1.97 -3.43
N ASN A 137 -16.16 2.78 -2.75
CA ASN A 137 -17.27 3.50 -3.37
C ASN A 137 -16.76 4.52 -4.39
N SER A 138 -15.72 5.27 -4.05
CA SER A 138 -15.06 6.21 -4.95
C SER A 138 -14.52 5.50 -6.21
N LYS A 139 -13.92 4.31 -6.04
CA LYS A 139 -13.29 3.53 -7.13
C LYS A 139 -14.27 2.97 -8.15
N TYR A 140 -15.45 2.53 -7.74
CA TYR A 140 -16.34 1.72 -8.58
C TYR A 140 -17.74 2.28 -8.78
N ILE A 141 -18.18 3.23 -7.96
CA ILE A 141 -19.58 3.69 -7.94
C ILE A 141 -19.68 5.14 -8.40
N ASP A 142 -18.85 6.04 -7.86
CA ASP A 142 -19.04 7.48 -8.07
C ASP A 142 -18.48 8.03 -9.39
N ASN A 143 -17.54 7.34 -10.05
CA ASN A 143 -16.95 7.74 -11.35
C ASN A 143 -16.40 9.20 -11.40
N LYS A 144 -16.24 9.87 -10.25
CA LYS A 144 -15.73 11.25 -10.12
C LYS A 144 -14.21 11.35 -10.09
N ILE A 145 -13.51 10.23 -10.24
CA ILE A 145 -12.05 10.21 -10.23
C ILE A 145 -11.53 10.68 -11.58
N VAL A 146 -10.84 11.83 -11.58
CA VAL A 146 -10.12 12.31 -12.76
C VAL A 146 -8.69 11.77 -12.69
N MET A 147 -8.36 10.84 -13.56
CA MET A 147 -6.96 10.43 -13.75
C MET A 147 -6.26 11.43 -14.64
N GLN A 148 -5.30 12.15 -14.08
CA GLN A 148 -4.46 13.08 -14.82
C GLN A 148 -3.20 12.34 -15.29
N ILE A 149 -3.11 12.13 -16.60
CA ILE A 149 -1.99 11.44 -17.25
C ILE A 149 -1.44 12.36 -18.36
N PRO A 150 -0.20 12.84 -18.25
CA PRO A 150 0.75 12.63 -17.15
C PRO A 150 0.44 13.47 -15.90
N ALA A 151 0.87 12.97 -14.73
CA ALA A 151 0.88 13.73 -13.49
C ALA A 151 1.69 15.01 -13.64
N GLN A 152 1.22 16.12 -13.09
CA GLN A 152 1.95 17.39 -13.10
C GLN A 152 2.95 17.44 -11.94
N VAL A 153 3.99 16.62 -12.04
CA VAL A 153 5.08 16.53 -11.05
C VAL A 153 6.40 16.94 -11.67
N PRO A 154 7.38 17.42 -10.88
CA PRO A 154 8.72 17.68 -11.39
C PRO A 154 9.35 16.42 -12.00
N ASP A 155 10.15 16.59 -13.06
CA ASP A 155 10.82 15.48 -13.76
C ASP A 155 11.65 14.60 -12.80
N GLU A 156 12.26 15.19 -11.78
CA GLU A 156 13.03 14.48 -10.76
C GLU A 156 12.15 13.50 -9.96
N VAL A 157 10.92 13.91 -9.61
CA VAL A 157 9.94 13.07 -8.91
C VAL A 157 9.54 11.91 -9.81
N GLN A 158 9.26 12.19 -11.09
CA GLN A 158 8.91 11.17 -12.05
C GLN A 158 10.03 10.13 -12.22
N GLN A 159 11.29 10.58 -12.33
CA GLN A 159 12.45 9.70 -12.46
C GLN A 159 12.64 8.84 -11.20
N LYS A 160 12.51 9.41 -10.00
CA LYS A 160 12.60 8.66 -8.74
C LYS A 160 11.50 7.62 -8.60
N ALA A 161 10.26 7.96 -8.96
CA ALA A 161 9.14 7.01 -8.92
C ALA A 161 9.39 5.82 -9.86
N GLN A 162 9.92 6.07 -11.06
CA GLN A 162 10.29 5.02 -12.01
C GLN A 162 11.44 4.14 -11.49
N GLU A 163 12.45 4.74 -10.86
CA GLU A 163 13.56 4.02 -10.25
C GLU A 163 13.07 3.11 -9.12
N TYR A 164 12.26 3.64 -8.20
CA TYR A 164 11.70 2.87 -7.09
C TYR A 164 10.76 1.76 -7.57
N ALA A 165 9.89 2.03 -8.54
CA ALA A 165 9.00 1.01 -9.11
C ALA A 165 9.80 -0.13 -9.75
N LYS A 166 10.82 0.20 -10.56
CA LYS A 166 11.69 -0.80 -11.20
C LYS A 166 12.47 -1.62 -10.18
N LYS A 167 13.01 -0.97 -9.15
CA LYS A 167 13.77 -1.62 -8.09
C LYS A 167 12.89 -2.57 -7.28
N ALA A 168 11.74 -2.09 -6.80
CA ALA A 168 10.79 -2.91 -6.05
C ALA A 168 10.29 -4.12 -6.84
N TYR A 169 9.88 -3.90 -8.10
CA TYR A 169 9.42 -4.98 -8.99
C TYR A 169 10.49 -6.04 -9.20
N THR A 170 11.74 -5.63 -9.39
CA THR A 170 12.86 -6.56 -9.59
C THR A 170 13.17 -7.33 -8.29
N MET A 171 13.15 -6.65 -7.14
CA MET A 171 13.42 -7.27 -5.84
C MET A 171 12.37 -8.29 -5.44
N LEU A 172 11.10 -8.06 -5.79
CA LEU A 172 10.02 -9.03 -5.57
C LEU A 172 10.07 -10.23 -6.54
N GLY A 173 10.92 -10.20 -7.56
CA GLY A 173 10.96 -11.23 -8.60
C GLY A 173 9.80 -11.10 -9.60
N GLY A 174 9.39 -9.87 -9.90
CA GLY A 174 8.25 -9.56 -10.75
C GLY A 174 8.40 -10.09 -12.18
N SER A 175 7.31 -10.63 -12.71
CA SER A 175 7.14 -11.02 -14.11
C SER A 175 5.75 -10.60 -14.60
N GLY A 176 5.57 -10.43 -15.90
CA GLY A 176 4.30 -9.96 -16.44
C GLY A 176 4.12 -8.46 -16.22
N LEU A 177 3.10 -8.04 -15.47
CA LEU A 177 2.68 -6.65 -15.25
C LEU A 177 2.44 -6.43 -13.75
N SER A 178 2.80 -5.25 -13.23
CA SER A 178 2.45 -4.78 -11.88
C SER A 178 2.15 -3.29 -11.94
N ARG A 179 1.32 -2.83 -11.00
CA ARG A 179 1.00 -1.43 -10.80
C ARG A 179 1.59 -0.99 -9.47
N CYS A 180 2.55 -0.07 -9.49
CA CYS A 180 3.10 0.50 -8.26
C CYS A 180 2.34 1.78 -7.90
N ASP A 181 1.83 1.81 -6.67
CA ASP A 181 1.13 2.97 -6.13
C ASP A 181 2.07 3.72 -5.18
N PHE A 182 2.20 5.02 -5.38
CA PHE A 182 3.03 5.90 -4.57
C PHE A 182 2.20 6.96 -3.86
N PHE A 183 2.68 7.38 -2.72
CA PHE A 183 2.29 8.60 -2.06
C PHE A 183 3.32 9.70 -2.34
N LEU A 184 2.86 10.88 -2.77
CA LEU A 184 3.69 12.06 -2.97
C LEU A 184 3.26 13.18 -2.00
N THR A 185 4.20 13.66 -1.18
CA THR A 185 3.95 14.80 -0.28
C THR A 185 4.11 16.13 -1.00
N ASN A 186 3.57 17.20 -0.40
CA ASN A 186 3.76 18.58 -0.87
C ASN A 186 5.23 19.03 -0.90
N LYS A 187 6.14 18.27 -0.27
CA LYS A 187 7.60 18.50 -0.29
C LYS A 187 8.31 17.66 -1.36
N ASN A 188 7.57 17.01 -2.26
CA ASN A 188 8.07 16.11 -3.29
C ASN A 188 8.76 14.84 -2.75
N GLU A 189 8.37 14.38 -1.55
CA GLU A 189 8.85 13.12 -1.00
C GLU A 189 7.95 11.98 -1.49
N LEU A 190 8.57 10.94 -2.04
CA LEU A 190 7.89 9.77 -2.58
C LEU A 190 7.97 8.60 -1.61
N PHE A 191 6.84 7.97 -1.33
CA PHE A 191 6.75 6.74 -0.55
C PHE A 191 6.02 5.68 -1.37
N LEU A 192 6.63 4.50 -1.52
CA LEU A 192 5.99 3.40 -2.21
C LEU A 192 4.99 2.72 -1.26
N ASN A 193 3.73 2.62 -1.69
CA ASN A 193 2.62 2.08 -0.90
C ASN A 193 2.46 0.57 -1.12
N GLU A 194 2.19 0.16 -2.37
CA GLU A 194 2.00 -1.24 -2.78
C GLU A 194 2.34 -1.46 -4.27
N LEU A 195 2.42 -2.73 -4.70
CA LEU A 195 2.75 -3.18 -6.06
C LEU A 195 1.72 -4.17 -6.64
#